data_AF-A0A8S3XHJ7-F1
#
_entry.id   AF-A0A8S3XHJ7-F1
#
_cell.length_a   1.000
_cell.length_b   1.000
_cell.length_c   1.000
_cell.angle_alpha   90.00
_cell.angle_beta   90.00
_cell.angle_gamma   90.00
#
_symmetry.space_group_name_H-M   'P 1'
#
loop_
_entity.id
_entity.type
_entity.pdbx_description
1 polymer ?
#
loop_
_entity_poly.entity_id
_entity_poly.type
_entity_poly.pdbx_seq_one_letter_code
_entity_poly.pdbx_strand_id
1 'polypeptide(L)'
;MLQQFWKSWPNEHLTQHQSRCKWNKPSKNIERGDIVLVRETNLPPGKWALGRIQEVHPGSDGLVRVTTVKTQTSVIKRPITTLSPLPLVYKKPEKENEQEIKTKREKRNNSGMKTFSTLFIMLVAMFTLIT
;
A
#
# COMPACT_ATOMS: atom_id res chain seq x y z
N MET A 1 -24.27 -37.50 -10.42
CA MET A 1 -22.84 -37.40 -10.81
C MET A 1 -22.31 -35.96 -10.74
N LEU A 2 -22.90 -34.97 -11.43
CA LEU A 2 -22.41 -33.57 -11.41
C LEU A 2 -22.39 -32.89 -10.03
N GLN A 3 -23.35 -33.18 -9.14
CA GLN A 3 -23.38 -32.56 -7.81
C GLN A 3 -22.21 -32.99 -6.90
N GLN A 4 -21.72 -34.23 -7.03
CA GLN A 4 -20.56 -34.72 -6.29
C GLN A 4 -19.29 -33.99 -6.77
N PHE A 5 -19.19 -33.79 -8.08
CA PHE A 5 -18.08 -33.09 -8.72
C PHE A 5 -17.93 -31.67 -8.19
N TRP A 6 -19.01 -30.87 -8.16
CA TRP A 6 -18.96 -29.49 -7.63
C TRP A 6 -18.74 -29.39 -6.12
N LYS A 7 -19.02 -30.45 -5.36
CA LYS A 7 -18.69 -30.55 -3.93
C LYS A 7 -17.21 -30.80 -3.69
N SER A 8 -16.58 -31.65 -4.50
CA SER A 8 -15.17 -32.04 -4.32
C SER A 8 -14.19 -31.14 -5.07
N TRP A 9 -14.62 -30.51 -6.16
CA TRP A 9 -13.80 -29.66 -7.01
C TRP A 9 -13.05 -28.53 -6.27
N PRO A 10 -13.67 -27.80 -5.31
CA PRO A 10 -12.95 -26.77 -4.58
C PRO A 10 -11.79 -27.33 -3.79
N ASN A 11 -11.95 -28.50 -3.15
CA ASN A 11 -10.89 -29.13 -2.36
C ASN A 11 -9.78 -29.66 -3.27
N GLU A 12 -10.11 -30.32 -4.36
CA GLU A 12 -9.13 -30.96 -5.24
C GLU A 12 -8.33 -29.93 -6.06
N HIS A 13 -9.00 -28.90 -6.58
CA HIS A 13 -8.36 -27.83 -7.35
C HIS A 13 -7.52 -26.90 -6.47
N LEU A 14 -7.95 -26.60 -5.24
CA LEU A 14 -7.12 -25.85 -4.28
C LEU A 14 -5.92 -26.66 -3.80
N THR A 15 -6.02 -28.00 -3.74
CA THR A 15 -4.88 -28.87 -3.42
C THR A 15 -3.82 -28.85 -4.53
N GLN A 16 -4.22 -28.79 -5.81
CA GLN A 16 -3.28 -28.65 -6.92
C GLN A 16 -2.66 -27.24 -7.00
N HIS A 17 -3.44 -26.19 -6.70
CA HIS A 17 -2.92 -24.82 -6.67
C HIS A 17 -2.06 -24.54 -5.42
N GLN A 18 -2.33 -25.23 -4.32
CA GLN A 18 -1.39 -25.40 -3.20
C GLN A 18 -0.43 -26.54 -3.52
N SER A 19 0.33 -26.41 -4.61
CA SER A 19 1.57 -27.18 -4.76
C SER A 19 2.36 -27.00 -3.47
N ARG A 20 2.41 -28.04 -2.62
CA ARG A 20 3.20 -28.03 -1.39
C ARG A 20 4.65 -27.86 -1.81
N CYS A 21 5.14 -26.62 -1.81
CA CYS A 21 6.56 -26.33 -1.85
C CYS A 21 7.15 -26.86 -0.55
N LYS A 22 7.56 -28.12 -0.55
CA LYS A 22 8.29 -28.77 0.54
C LYS A 22 9.65 -28.03 0.66
N TRP A 23 9.66 -26.99 1.50
CA TRP A 23 10.83 -26.38 2.13
C TRP A 23 11.91 -25.67 1.28
N ASN A 24 11.63 -25.06 0.12
CA ASN A 24 12.74 -24.53 -0.68
C ASN A 24 12.70 -23.09 -1.21
N LYS A 25 11.65 -22.29 -0.97
CA LYS A 25 11.71 -20.85 -1.31
C LYS A 25 10.95 -20.01 -0.28
N PRO A 26 11.55 -18.93 0.28
CA PRO A 26 10.78 -17.96 1.05
C PRO A 26 9.72 -17.37 0.13
N SER A 27 8.44 -17.62 0.43
CA SER A 27 7.35 -16.94 -0.25
C SER A 27 7.49 -15.45 0.02
N LYS A 28 7.28 -14.61 -1.00
CA LYS A 28 7.25 -13.17 -0.81
C LYS A 28 6.22 -12.85 0.28
N ASN A 29 6.66 -12.10 1.29
CA ASN A 29 5.79 -11.66 2.36
C ASN A 29 4.74 -10.70 1.78
N ILE A 30 3.52 -10.79 2.29
CA ILE A 30 2.43 -9.96 1.83
C ILE A 30 2.66 -8.50 2.28
N GLU A 31 2.45 -7.54 1.38
CA GLU A 31 2.70 -6.13 1.64
C GLU A 31 1.42 -5.30 1.67
N ARG A 32 1.51 -4.10 2.27
CA ARG A 32 0.44 -3.11 2.18
C ARG A 32 0.20 -2.72 0.73
N GLY A 33 -1.04 -2.81 0.29
CA GLY A 33 -1.47 -2.46 -1.05
C GLY A 33 -1.69 -3.64 -1.98
N ASP A 34 -1.24 -4.85 -1.62
CA ASP A 34 -1.51 -6.03 -2.43
C ASP A 34 -3.01 -6.33 -2.49
N ILE A 35 -3.45 -6.85 -3.63
CA ILE A 35 -4.83 -7.25 -3.87
C ILE A 35 -4.95 -8.75 -3.60
N VAL A 36 -5.92 -9.10 -2.76
CA VAL A 36 -6.15 -10.46 -2.28
C VAL A 36 -7.61 -10.84 -2.42
N LEU A 37 -7.86 -12.12 -2.67
CA LEU A 37 -9.18 -12.72 -2.52
C LEU A 37 -9.34 -13.24 -1.09
N VAL A 38 -10.45 -12.89 -0.45
CA VAL A 38 -10.81 -13.35 0.88
C VAL A 38 -11.65 -14.62 0.76
N ARG A 39 -11.08 -15.75 1.21
CA ARG A 39 -11.80 -17.03 1.20
C ARG A 39 -12.78 -17.08 2.36
N GLU A 40 -14.05 -17.24 2.03
CA GLU A 40 -15.12 -17.48 3.00
C GLU A 40 -15.64 -18.90 2.85
N THR A 41 -15.65 -19.66 3.94
CA THR A 41 -16.12 -21.05 3.96
C THR A 41 -17.61 -21.17 3.59
N ASN A 42 -18.37 -20.10 3.79
CA ASN A 42 -19.81 -20.05 3.55
C ASN A 42 -20.16 -19.78 2.07
N LEU A 43 -19.19 -19.38 1.24
CA LEU A 43 -19.43 -18.95 -0.13
C LEU A 43 -18.65 -19.83 -1.13
N PRO A 44 -19.25 -20.13 -2.30
CA PRO A 44 -18.53 -20.82 -3.35
C PRO A 44 -17.37 -19.97 -3.89
N PRO A 45 -16.32 -20.58 -4.47
CA PRO A 45 -15.11 -19.87 -4.92
C PRO A 45 -15.35 -18.67 -5.85
N GLY A 46 -16.39 -18.72 -6.67
CA GLY A 46 -16.75 -17.62 -7.57
C GLY A 46 -17.36 -16.39 -6.89
N LYS A 47 -17.65 -16.45 -5.58
CA LYS A 47 -18.23 -15.35 -4.80
C LYS A 47 -17.30 -14.83 -3.71
N TRP A 48 -16.03 -15.24 -3.71
CA TRP A 48 -15.06 -14.71 -2.76
C TRP A 48 -14.85 -13.21 -2.96
N ALA A 49 -14.81 -12.49 -1.85
CA ALA A 49 -14.70 -11.04 -1.88
C ALA A 49 -13.27 -10.63 -2.26
N LEU A 50 -13.16 -9.67 -3.18
CA LEU A 50 -11.89 -9.02 -3.50
C LEU A 50 -11.61 -7.94 -2.46
N GLY A 51 -10.38 -7.90 -1.96
CA GLY A 51 -9.96 -6.93 -0.98
C GLY A 51 -8.55 -6.41 -1.24
N ARG A 52 -8.27 -5.19 -0.77
CA ARG A 52 -6.93 -4.61 -0.78
C ARG A 52 -6.38 -4.58 0.63
N ILE A 53 -5.11 -4.92 0.78
CA ILE A 53 -4.45 -4.90 2.08
C ILE A 53 -4.22 -3.46 2.54
N GLN A 54 -4.79 -3.12 3.69
CA GLN A 54 -4.62 -1.83 4.32
C GLN A 54 -3.45 -1.85 5.32
N GLU A 55 -3.37 -2.90 6.14
CA GLU A 55 -2.33 -3.04 7.17
C GLU A 55 -1.90 -4.51 7.30
N VAL A 56 -0.62 -4.70 7.59
CA VAL A 56 -0.01 -6.00 7.84
C VAL A 56 0.43 -6.06 9.30
N HIS A 57 0.19 -7.20 9.95
CA HIS A 57 0.56 -7.43 11.34
C HIS A 57 1.63 -8.55 11.40
N PRO A 58 2.92 -8.19 11.32
CA PRO A 58 4.00 -9.16 11.43
C PRO A 58 4.16 -9.66 12.87
N GLY A 59 4.59 -10.91 13.03
CA GLY A 59 4.99 -11.44 14.34
C GLY A 59 6.43 -11.07 14.72
N SER A 60 6.92 -11.63 15.84
CA SER A 60 8.32 -11.50 16.30
C SER A 60 9.36 -11.89 15.24
N ASP A 61 9.00 -12.82 14.37
CA ASP A 61 9.90 -13.39 13.37
C ASP A 61 9.90 -12.58 12.05
N GLY A 62 9.22 -11.44 12.01
CA GLY A 62 9.08 -10.59 10.81
C GLY A 62 8.09 -11.11 9.75
N LEU A 63 7.51 -12.29 9.95
CA LEU A 63 6.53 -12.90 9.05
C LEU A 63 5.10 -12.40 9.32
N VAL A 64 4.37 -12.06 8.25
CA VAL A 64 2.98 -11.60 8.34
C VAL A 64 2.04 -12.79 8.49
N ARG A 65 1.37 -12.86 9.64
CA ARG A 65 0.39 -13.92 9.96
C ARG A 65 -1.05 -13.43 9.82
N VAL A 66 -1.29 -12.16 10.15
CA VAL A 66 -2.61 -11.53 10.11
C VAL A 66 -2.54 -10.24 9.33
N THR A 67 -3.57 -10.00 8.54
CA THR A 67 -3.65 -8.83 7.67
C THR A 67 -5.02 -8.19 7.83
N THR A 68 -5.04 -6.86 7.82
CA THR A 68 -6.28 -6.07 7.75
C THR A 68 -6.56 -5.77 6.28
N VAL A 69 -7.64 -6.34 5.78
CA VAL A 69 -8.07 -6.25 4.39
C VAL A 69 -9.28 -5.34 4.30
N LYS A 70 -9.22 -4.38 3.37
CA LYS A 70 -10.35 -3.54 3.01
C LYS A 70 -11.07 -4.17 1.82
N THR A 71 -12.25 -4.69 2.09
CA THR A 71 -13.21 -5.14 1.08
C THR A 71 -14.08 -3.96 0.65
N GLN A 72 -14.91 -4.13 -0.39
CA GLN A 72 -15.89 -3.12 -0.81
C GLN A 72 -16.81 -2.68 0.33
N THR A 73 -17.26 -3.63 1.16
CA THR A 73 -18.27 -3.38 2.19
C THR A 73 -17.66 -3.04 3.56
N SER A 74 -16.56 -3.66 3.93
CA SER A 74 -16.03 -3.57 5.29
C SER A 74 -14.52 -3.79 5.35
N VAL A 75 -13.93 -3.37 6.48
CA VAL A 75 -12.54 -3.65 6.81
C VAL A 75 -12.53 -4.84 7.77
N ILE A 76 -11.87 -5.92 7.36
CA ILE A 76 -11.86 -7.19 8.10
C ILE A 76 -10.42 -7.62 8.39
N LYS A 77 -10.22 -8.21 9.58
CA LYS A 77 -8.95 -8.85 9.94
C LYS A 77 -9.02 -10.33 9.60
N ARG A 78 -8.09 -10.81 8.79
CA ARG A 78 -8.05 -12.20 8.33
C ARG A 78 -6.62 -12.75 8.38
N PRO A 79 -6.44 -14.02 8.75
CA PRO A 79 -5.14 -14.67 8.67
C PRO A 79 -4.75 -14.91 7.21
N ILE A 80 -3.45 -14.89 6.92
CA ILE A 80 -2.88 -15.17 5.58
C ILE A 80 -3.39 -16.49 5.00
N THR A 81 -3.63 -17.51 5.83
CA THR A 81 -4.17 -18.80 5.39
C THR A 81 -5.53 -18.68 4.72
N THR A 82 -6.34 -17.67 5.04
CA THR A 82 -7.65 -17.44 4.40
C THR A 82 -7.57 -16.51 3.20
N LEU A 83 -6.41 -15.94 2.91
CA LEU A 83 -6.22 -15.02 1.80
C LEU A 83 -5.55 -15.75 0.63
N SER A 84 -5.96 -15.40 -0.58
CA SER A 84 -5.29 -15.83 -1.81
C SER A 84 -4.78 -14.58 -2.51
N PRO A 85 -3.46 -14.29 -2.49
CA PRO A 85 -2.91 -13.17 -3.21
C PRO A 85 -3.05 -13.39 -4.72
N LEU A 86 -3.45 -12.34 -5.44
CA LEU A 86 -3.49 -12.39 -6.89
C LEU A 86 -2.12 -11.97 -7.44
N PRO A 87 -1.58 -12.67 -8.46
CA PRO A 87 -0.35 -12.28 -9.13
C PRO A 87 -0.64 -11.07 -10.02
N LEU A 88 -0.75 -9.90 -9.41
CA LEU A 88 -0.89 -8.65 -10.13
C LEU A 88 0.45 -7.94 -10.13
N VAL A 89 0.95 -7.67 -11.34
CA VAL A 89 2.09 -6.78 -11.54
C VAL A 89 1.60 -5.35 -11.34
N TYR A 90 1.38 -4.96 -10.09
CA TYR A 90 1.13 -3.56 -9.77
C TYR A 90 2.49 -2.86 -9.64
N LYS A 91 2.88 -2.12 -10.68
CA LYS A 91 3.96 -1.13 -10.55
C LYS A 91 3.49 -0.10 -9.53
N LYS A 92 3.98 -0.22 -8.31
CA LYS A 92 3.86 0.83 -7.31
C LYS A 92 4.37 2.11 -7.97
N PRO A 93 3.58 3.19 -8.09
CA PRO A 93 4.13 4.44 -8.56
C PRO A 93 5.25 4.79 -7.59
N GLU A 94 6.46 4.82 -8.11
CA GLU A 94 7.64 5.19 -7.35
C GLU A 94 7.36 6.55 -6.74
N LYS A 95 7.52 6.67 -5.43
CA LYS A 95 7.36 7.93 -4.72
C LYS A 95 8.57 8.82 -5.02
N GLU A 96 8.76 9.14 -6.28
CA GLU A 96 9.53 10.31 -6.65
C GLU A 96 8.60 11.51 -6.40
N ASN A 97 9.03 12.38 -5.48
CA ASN A 97 8.71 13.81 -5.47
C ASN A 97 7.55 14.30 -4.59
N GLU A 98 7.09 13.59 -3.56
CA GLU A 98 6.17 14.22 -2.59
C GLU A 98 6.90 15.18 -1.61
N GLN A 99 8.20 14.95 -1.38
CA GLN A 99 9.07 15.88 -0.64
C GLN A 99 9.65 16.98 -1.55
N GLU A 100 9.91 16.69 -2.83
CA GLU A 100 10.38 17.68 -3.79
C GLU A 100 9.27 18.66 -4.21
N ILE A 101 8.02 18.20 -4.39
CA ILE A 101 6.89 19.10 -4.70
C ILE A 101 6.59 20.05 -3.54
N LYS A 102 6.71 19.60 -2.28
CA LYS A 102 6.54 20.49 -1.12
C LYS A 102 7.65 21.53 -1.04
N THR A 103 8.90 21.10 -1.16
CA THR A 103 10.07 22.01 -1.15
C THR A 103 10.06 22.98 -2.33
N LYS A 104 9.55 22.57 -3.51
CA LYS A 104 9.45 23.42 -4.70
C LYS A 104 8.24 24.34 -4.68
N ARG A 105 7.13 23.94 -4.05
CA ARG A 105 6.00 24.84 -3.75
C ARG A 105 6.42 25.89 -2.73
N GLU A 106 7.07 25.49 -1.62
CA GLU A 106 7.67 26.35 -0.58
C GLU A 106 8.72 27.34 -1.15
N LYS A 107 9.51 26.92 -2.14
CA LYS A 107 10.46 27.80 -2.83
C LYS A 107 9.80 28.75 -3.82
N ARG A 108 8.63 28.40 -4.37
CA ARG A 108 7.88 29.24 -5.35
C ARG A 108 7.02 30.29 -4.66
N ASN A 109 6.49 30.01 -3.48
CA ASN A 109 5.75 30.98 -2.65
C ASN A 109 6.67 31.79 -1.71
N ASN A 110 7.92 31.37 -1.48
CA ASN A 110 8.93 32.19 -0.76
C ASN A 110 9.89 32.97 -1.69
N SER A 111 9.67 32.92 -3.01
CA SER A 111 10.35 33.81 -3.98
C SER A 111 9.55 35.07 -4.31
N GLY A 112 8.43 35.29 -3.61
CA GLY A 112 7.72 36.58 -3.57
C GLY A 112 8.48 37.59 -2.71
N MET A 113 9.51 38.19 -3.31
CA MET A 113 10.13 39.47 -2.93
C MET A 113 10.36 39.69 -1.42
N LYS A 114 11.51 39.22 -0.90
CA LYS A 114 12.21 40.03 0.11
C LYS A 114 12.84 41.20 -0.64
N THR A 115 11.98 42.19 -0.83
CA THR A 115 12.28 43.49 -1.40
C THR A 115 13.52 44.05 -0.74
N PHE A 116 14.34 44.64 -1.59
CA PHE A 116 15.42 45.60 -1.37
C PHE A 116 15.09 46.78 -0.41
N SER A 117 14.03 46.67 0.40
CA SER A 117 13.68 47.49 1.57
C SER A 117 14.89 47.74 2.48
N THR A 118 15.75 46.74 2.66
CA THR A 118 16.97 46.85 3.47
C THR A 118 18.04 47.76 2.87
N LEU A 119 18.21 47.77 1.54
CA LEU A 119 19.19 48.64 0.87
C LEU A 119 18.71 50.10 0.78
N PHE A 120 17.39 50.30 0.67
CA PHE A 120 16.79 51.64 0.63
C PHE A 120 16.81 52.33 2.01
N ILE A 121 16.54 51.58 3.09
CA ILE A 121 16.67 52.08 4.47
C ILE A 121 18.13 52.43 4.79
N MET A 122 19.10 51.65 4.32
CA MET A 122 20.53 51.94 4.48
C MET A 122 20.99 53.16 3.68
N LEU A 123 20.44 53.39 2.49
CA LEU A 123 20.78 54.55 1.67
C LEU A 123 20.20 55.84 2.29
N VAL A 124 18.97 55.82 2.78
CA VAL A 124 18.36 56.98 3.46
C VAL A 124 19.09 57.30 4.78
N ALA A 125 19.51 56.31 5.55
CA ALA A 125 20.26 56.52 6.81
C ALA A 125 21.68 57.08 6.61
N MET A 126 22.31 56.83 5.46
CA MET A 126 23.64 57.38 5.13
C MET A 126 23.56 58.86 4.73
N PHE A 127 22.45 59.29 4.13
CA PHE A 127 22.24 60.68 3.73
C PHE A 127 21.81 61.59 4.88
N THR A 128 21.19 61.05 5.95
CA THR A 128 20.77 61.85 7.12
C THR A 128 21.88 62.08 8.14
N LEU A 129 23.04 61.43 8.04
CA LEU A 129 24.19 61.62 8.95
C LEU A 129 25.29 62.57 8.43
N ILE A 130 25.12 63.14 7.24
CA ILE A 130 26.11 64.00 6.57
C ILE A 130 25.66 65.49 6.55
N THR A 131 24.53 65.80 7.17
CA THR A 131 24.01 67.18 7.36
C THR A 131 24.00 67.52 8.84
#